data_AF-A0A7J9ZB94-F1
#
_entry.id   AF-A0A7J9ZB94-F1
#
_cell.length_a   1.000
_cell.length_b   1.000
_cell.length_c   1.000
_cell.angle_alpha   90.00
_cell.angle_beta   90.00
_cell.angle_gamma   90.00
#
_symmetry.space_group_name_H-M   'P 1'
#
loop_
_entity.id
_entity.type
_entity.pdbx_description
1 polymer ?
#
loop_
_entity_poly.entity_id
_entity_poly.type
_entity_poly.pdbx_seq_one_letter_code
_entity_poly.pdbx_strand_id
1 'polypeptide(L)'
;MSEIHDRHADPAAGSRTPRRRLLVSSVVAAIIGSLVLGACGGAEPATQPTPTPPSSSPYVEDDGLDDLFADSDDDLIPDRIQQALGEDGSEDTCATKVCRKKAEAEVANLARIVRGTSTMIILDSSGSMAAKTKSGQTRMAAAKKAVRDYVANSPKSTEKLGLMVYGHTGSNQRSDRKESCQGIQTLEEIGDLNEGNVDGALDRFEPTGWTPLAKSVREAAKAFKEQNGRTNRIIIVTDGIEECGGNAKAEARKIRRSGIGVKLDVVGLGVEKGKGDSQLSKIAGVTGGRYSSVDDAADLQAYFDKELASWVGAAKVADCIAKSLGPYANCQAQRWEQAQRAIRNEVTTLRAEGKTRAANQLEQRLVDTSTYFASTLTTTGAAAIKAFRSDNPDVKRIQEHLKRTSDGRAALEHVGEPCR
;
A
#
# COMPACT_ATOMS: atom_id res chain seq x y z
N MET A 1 -8.32 -63.66 -52.95
CA MET A 1 -7.35 -62.59 -52.58
C MET A 1 -8.10 -61.65 -51.64
N SER A 2 -8.21 -62.04 -50.35
CA SER A 2 -7.50 -61.50 -49.15
C SER A 2 -8.12 -60.16 -48.69
N GLU A 3 -9.04 -60.21 -47.70
CA GLU A 3 -8.88 -59.83 -46.27
C GLU A 3 -8.97 -58.30 -46.06
N ILE A 4 -10.05 -57.72 -45.50
CA ILE A 4 -10.48 -57.61 -44.08
C ILE A 4 -9.32 -57.39 -43.09
N HIS A 5 -9.15 -56.15 -42.60
CA HIS A 5 -9.17 -55.85 -41.15
C HIS A 5 -9.23 -54.33 -40.84
N ASP A 6 -10.16 -54.01 -39.95
CA ASP A 6 -10.35 -52.75 -39.21
C ASP A 6 -9.07 -52.15 -38.64
N ARG A 7 -9.00 -50.81 -38.54
CA ARG A 7 -8.66 -50.07 -37.28
C ARG A 7 -9.22 -48.64 -37.28
N HIS A 8 -10.17 -48.45 -36.37
CA HIS A 8 -10.41 -47.34 -35.43
C HIS A 8 -10.24 -45.87 -35.85
N ALA A 9 -11.35 -45.16 -35.65
CA ALA A 9 -11.43 -43.71 -35.44
C ALA A 9 -10.68 -43.26 -34.19
N ASP A 10 -10.08 -42.07 -34.26
CA ASP A 10 -9.89 -41.19 -33.11
C ASP A 10 -9.91 -39.71 -33.56
N PRO A 11 -10.82 -38.86 -33.05
CA PRO A 11 -10.82 -37.42 -33.26
C PRO A 11 -10.43 -36.69 -31.97
N ALA A 12 -9.32 -35.96 -31.95
CA ALA A 12 -9.10 -34.92 -30.94
C ALA A 12 -8.00 -33.93 -31.36
N ALA A 13 -8.41 -32.86 -32.03
CA ALA A 13 -7.61 -31.66 -32.17
C ALA A 13 -7.38 -31.04 -30.78
N GLY A 14 -6.12 -30.78 -30.46
CA GLY A 14 -5.66 -30.38 -29.13
C GLY A 14 -6.30 -29.09 -28.61
N SER A 15 -7.06 -29.22 -27.52
CA SER A 15 -7.38 -28.12 -26.62
C SER A 15 -6.14 -27.76 -25.79
N ARG A 16 -5.42 -26.71 -26.18
CA ARG A 16 -4.47 -26.05 -25.29
C ARG A 16 -5.25 -25.25 -24.25
N THR A 17 -5.39 -25.80 -23.05
CA THR A 17 -5.88 -25.08 -21.86
C THR A 17 -4.95 -23.89 -21.55
N PRO A 18 -5.48 -22.69 -21.25
CA PRO A 18 -4.66 -21.59 -20.78
C PRO A 18 -4.13 -21.95 -19.38
N ARG A 19 -2.81 -22.00 -19.23
CA ARG A 19 -2.16 -22.07 -17.91
C ARG A 19 -2.67 -20.91 -17.07
N ARG A 20 -3.57 -21.18 -16.12
CA ARG A 20 -3.90 -20.26 -15.03
C ARG A 20 -2.60 -20.00 -14.26
N ARG A 21 -1.94 -18.88 -14.56
CA ARG A 21 -0.96 -18.28 -13.65
C ARG A 21 -1.74 -17.83 -12.42
N LEU A 22 -1.83 -18.70 -11.41
CA LEU A 22 -2.36 -18.30 -10.11
C LEU A 22 -1.49 -17.16 -9.57
N LEU A 23 -2.17 -16.13 -9.09
CA LEU A 23 -1.64 -14.96 -8.40
C LEU A 23 -0.99 -15.39 -7.06
N VAL A 24 0.17 -16.03 -7.11
CA VAL A 24 0.98 -16.35 -5.92
C VAL A 24 1.71 -15.09 -5.40
N SER A 25 1.88 -14.08 -6.26
CA SER A 25 2.61 -12.85 -5.94
C SER A 25 1.90 -11.94 -4.92
N SER A 26 0.58 -12.04 -4.76
CA SER A 26 -0.19 -11.11 -3.91
C SER A 26 -0.38 -11.61 -2.48
N VAL A 27 -0.28 -12.92 -2.26
CA VAL A 27 -0.54 -13.58 -0.97
C VAL A 27 0.73 -13.61 -0.09
N VAL A 28 1.91 -13.75 -0.70
CA VAL A 28 3.21 -13.84 0.01
C VAL A 28 3.67 -12.48 0.56
N ALA A 29 3.32 -11.37 -0.10
CA ALA A 29 3.60 -10.01 0.38
C ALA A 29 2.84 -9.64 1.65
N ALA A 30 1.67 -10.25 1.89
CA ALA A 30 0.89 -10.04 3.09
C ALA A 30 1.53 -10.73 4.31
N ILE A 31 2.21 -11.88 4.12
CA ILE A 31 2.68 -12.74 5.22
C ILE A 31 3.95 -12.22 5.88
N ILE A 32 4.92 -11.68 5.13
CA ILE A 32 6.15 -11.10 5.75
C ILE A 32 5.83 -9.73 6.37
N GLY A 33 4.92 -9.00 5.72
CA GLY A 33 4.25 -7.85 6.32
C GLY A 33 3.67 -8.26 7.67
N SER A 34 2.83 -9.29 7.72
CA SER A 34 2.19 -9.82 8.93
C SER A 34 3.11 -10.52 9.94
N LEU A 35 4.23 -11.11 9.53
CA LEU A 35 5.22 -11.72 10.43
C LEU A 35 6.03 -10.64 11.13
N VAL A 36 6.48 -9.61 10.41
CA VAL A 36 7.19 -8.47 11.03
C VAL A 36 6.21 -7.50 11.71
N LEU A 37 5.01 -7.30 11.16
CA LEU A 37 3.93 -6.50 11.77
C LEU A 37 3.38 -7.17 13.02
N GLY A 38 3.04 -8.45 12.94
CA GLY A 38 2.47 -9.24 14.03
C GLY A 38 3.48 -9.44 15.15
N ALA A 39 4.74 -9.78 14.83
CA ALA A 39 5.78 -9.94 15.84
C ALA A 39 6.25 -8.61 16.46
N CYS A 40 6.07 -7.47 15.78
CA CYS A 40 6.33 -6.15 16.37
C CYS A 40 5.07 -5.47 16.97
N GLY A 41 3.94 -6.17 17.12
CA GLY A 41 2.74 -5.68 17.84
C GLY A 41 1.74 -4.82 17.03
N GLY A 42 1.87 -4.71 15.71
CA GLY A 42 0.94 -3.96 14.87
C GLY A 42 -0.41 -4.66 14.71
N ALA A 43 -1.50 -3.94 14.98
CA ALA A 43 -2.87 -4.43 14.74
C ALA A 43 -3.04 -4.95 13.29
N GLU A 44 -3.58 -6.16 13.17
CA GLU A 44 -3.89 -6.81 11.89
C GLU A 44 -4.72 -5.90 10.97
N PRO A 45 -4.28 -5.61 9.74
CA PRO A 45 -5.16 -5.00 8.75
C PRO A 45 -6.23 -6.02 8.36
N ALA A 46 -7.48 -5.57 8.38
CA ALA A 46 -8.67 -6.38 8.12
C ALA A 46 -8.50 -7.40 6.97
N THR A 47 -8.56 -8.68 7.35
CA THR A 47 -8.93 -9.88 6.57
C THR A 47 -8.65 -9.85 5.07
N GLN A 48 -7.43 -10.23 4.70
CA GLN A 48 -7.21 -11.01 3.48
C GLN A 48 -6.94 -12.46 3.90
N PRO A 49 -7.32 -13.46 3.08
CA PRO A 49 -6.99 -14.84 3.38
C PRO A 49 -5.46 -14.97 3.43
N THR A 50 -4.93 -15.20 4.62
CA THR A 50 -3.63 -15.84 4.77
C THR A 50 -3.65 -17.11 3.90
N PRO A 51 -2.55 -17.48 3.23
CA PRO A 51 -2.48 -18.86 2.79
C PRO A 51 -2.52 -19.66 4.08
N THR A 52 -3.66 -20.30 4.31
CA THR A 52 -3.72 -21.40 5.25
C THR A 52 -2.56 -22.33 4.89
N PRO A 53 -1.64 -22.65 5.81
CA PRO A 53 -0.77 -23.81 5.61
C PRO A 53 -1.68 -24.96 5.18
N PRO A 54 -1.27 -25.81 4.24
CA PRO A 54 -2.15 -26.79 3.61
C PRO A 54 -3.02 -27.47 4.68
N SER A 55 -4.29 -27.06 4.71
CA SER A 55 -5.29 -27.60 5.61
C SER A 55 -5.46 -29.05 5.20
N SER A 56 -5.32 -29.94 6.20
CA SER A 56 -5.06 -31.37 6.08
C SER A 56 -3.66 -31.70 5.54
N SER A 57 -2.69 -31.67 6.45
CA SER A 57 -1.76 -32.79 6.56
C SER A 57 -2.51 -34.12 6.37
N PRO A 58 -2.14 -35.00 5.42
CA PRO A 58 -2.73 -36.33 5.30
C PRO A 58 -2.36 -37.26 6.47
N TYR A 59 -1.63 -36.76 7.47
CA TYR A 59 -1.25 -37.49 8.68
C TYR A 59 -2.35 -37.34 9.73
N VAL A 60 -3.46 -38.06 9.56
CA VAL A 60 -4.47 -38.29 10.60
C VAL A 60 -4.67 -39.80 10.71
N GLU A 61 -3.73 -40.47 11.34
CA GLU A 61 -3.99 -41.69 12.09
C GLU A 61 -3.27 -41.51 13.42
N ASP A 62 -4.04 -41.47 14.50
CA ASP A 62 -3.60 -41.40 15.90
C ASP A 62 -2.62 -42.56 16.18
N ASP A 63 -1.32 -42.28 16.06
CA ASP A 63 -0.21 -43.19 16.30
C ASP A 63 0.59 -42.79 17.56
N GLY A 64 0.03 -41.91 18.40
CA GLY A 64 0.66 -41.43 19.63
C GLY A 64 1.89 -40.54 19.39
N LEU A 65 2.05 -39.99 18.18
CA LEU A 65 3.13 -39.08 17.82
C LEU A 65 2.72 -37.60 17.84
N ASP A 66 1.46 -37.26 18.13
CA ASP A 66 0.95 -35.88 18.09
C ASP A 66 1.73 -34.92 18.99
N ASP A 67 2.12 -35.36 20.19
CA ASP A 67 2.97 -34.60 21.12
C ASP A 67 4.39 -34.36 20.57
N LEU A 68 4.86 -35.20 19.65
CA LEU A 68 6.16 -35.03 18.99
C LEU A 68 6.14 -33.92 17.94
N PHE A 69 4.96 -33.42 17.59
CA PHE A 69 4.73 -32.58 16.41
C PHE A 69 3.89 -31.33 16.70
N ALA A 70 3.54 -31.07 17.95
CA ALA A 70 2.96 -29.81 18.40
C ALA A 70 3.92 -28.65 18.08
N ASP A 71 3.37 -27.58 17.52
CA ASP A 71 4.05 -26.36 17.07
C ASP A 71 3.07 -25.23 17.38
N SER A 72 3.32 -24.50 18.47
CA SER A 72 2.38 -23.56 19.07
C SER A 72 2.41 -22.17 18.43
N ASP A 73 3.53 -21.80 17.81
CA ASP A 73 3.72 -20.50 17.15
C ASP A 73 3.69 -20.59 15.62
N ASP A 74 3.38 -21.78 15.07
CA ASP A 74 3.34 -22.10 13.65
C ASP A 74 4.67 -21.73 12.93
N ASP A 75 5.80 -21.76 13.63
CA ASP A 75 7.13 -21.47 13.07
C ASP A 75 7.78 -22.69 12.38
N LEU A 76 7.08 -23.83 12.38
CA LEU A 76 7.45 -25.12 11.81
C LEU A 76 8.58 -25.84 12.56
N ILE A 77 8.96 -25.37 13.75
CA ILE A 77 9.84 -26.07 14.70
C ILE A 77 8.97 -26.64 15.83
N PRO A 78 8.91 -27.97 16.03
CA PRO A 78 8.09 -28.51 17.11
C PRO A 78 8.48 -27.96 18.49
N ASP A 79 7.48 -27.66 19.33
CA ASP A 79 7.63 -27.05 20.66
C ASP A 79 8.65 -27.80 21.53
N ARG A 80 8.65 -29.13 21.46
CA ARG A 80 9.60 -30.00 22.17
C ARG A 80 11.05 -29.78 21.75
N ILE A 81 11.30 -29.44 20.49
CA ILE A 81 12.63 -29.15 19.96
C ILE A 81 13.06 -27.76 20.45
N GLN A 82 12.15 -26.78 20.42
CA GLN A 82 12.38 -25.46 21.00
C GLN A 82 12.66 -25.56 22.51
N GLN A 83 11.89 -26.33 23.27
CA GLN A 83 12.12 -26.60 24.70
C GLN A 83 13.45 -27.30 24.95
N ALA A 84 13.84 -28.28 24.12
CA ALA A 84 15.14 -28.94 24.22
C ALA A 84 16.32 -28.00 23.95
N LEU A 85 16.08 -26.90 23.22
CA LEU A 85 17.03 -25.80 23.00
C LEU A 85 16.94 -24.70 24.08
N GLY A 86 16.03 -24.84 25.05
CA GLY A 86 15.80 -23.85 26.10
C GLY A 86 15.02 -22.62 25.62
N GLU A 87 14.29 -22.74 24.52
CA GLU A 87 13.43 -21.70 23.95
C GLU A 87 11.97 -21.88 24.41
N ASP A 88 11.26 -20.76 24.53
CA ASP A 88 9.80 -20.76 24.68
C ASP A 88 9.19 -20.90 23.28
N GLY A 89 8.63 -22.07 22.97
CA GLY A 89 8.03 -22.38 21.67
C GLY A 89 6.73 -21.64 21.36
N SER A 90 6.34 -20.70 22.23
CA SER A 90 5.20 -19.82 22.00
C SER A 90 5.58 -18.40 21.53
N GLU A 91 6.87 -18.09 21.39
CA GLU A 91 7.37 -16.76 21.00
C GLU A 91 8.51 -16.80 19.95
N ASP A 92 8.42 -15.97 18.88
CA ASP A 92 9.56 -15.71 17.97
C ASP A 92 10.63 -14.85 18.66
N THR A 93 11.52 -15.51 19.40
CA THR A 93 12.61 -14.85 20.13
C THR A 93 13.60 -14.09 19.24
N CYS A 94 13.66 -14.39 17.93
CA CYS A 94 14.48 -13.61 16.98
C CYS A 94 13.82 -12.28 16.66
N ALA A 95 12.49 -12.23 16.52
CA ALA A 95 11.75 -10.99 16.33
C ALA A 95 11.84 -10.09 17.57
N THR A 96 11.70 -10.64 18.78
CA THR A 96 11.75 -9.87 20.05
C THR A 96 13.13 -9.25 20.31
N LYS A 97 14.22 -9.87 19.83
CA LYS A 97 15.58 -9.32 19.88
C LYS A 97 15.80 -8.15 18.93
N VAL A 98 14.96 -8.03 17.89
CA VAL A 98 15.12 -7.07 16.78
C VAL A 98 14.07 -5.95 16.83
N CYS A 99 12.84 -6.25 17.25
CA CYS A 99 11.74 -5.29 17.42
C CYS A 99 11.85 -4.55 18.77
N ARG A 100 12.13 -3.24 18.76
CA ARG A 100 11.91 -2.37 19.93
C ARG A 100 10.48 -1.78 19.86
N LYS A 101 9.82 -1.63 21.02
CA LYS A 101 8.38 -1.29 21.26
C LYS A 101 7.73 -0.08 20.54
N LYS A 102 8.33 0.55 19.52
CA LYS A 102 7.78 1.75 18.83
C LYS A 102 7.12 1.49 17.46
N ALA A 103 6.95 0.24 17.07
CA ALA A 103 6.74 -0.12 15.67
C ALA A 103 5.33 0.13 15.09
N GLU A 104 4.26 0.18 15.88
CA GLU A 104 2.89 0.08 15.32
C GLU A 104 2.52 1.18 14.29
N ALA A 105 2.77 2.44 14.62
CA ALA A 105 2.48 3.56 13.71
C ALA A 105 3.42 3.62 12.49
N GLU A 106 4.65 3.15 12.66
CA GLU A 106 5.67 3.14 11.61
C GLU A 106 5.43 2.00 10.62
N VAL A 107 4.90 0.87 11.08
CA VAL A 107 4.67 -0.28 10.21
C VAL A 107 3.39 -0.13 9.39
N ALA A 108 2.39 0.62 9.85
CA ALA A 108 1.27 1.06 9.00
C ALA A 108 1.74 1.94 7.83
N ASN A 109 2.74 2.81 8.06
CA ASN A 109 3.38 3.57 6.99
C ASN A 109 4.17 2.65 6.04
N LEU A 110 4.86 1.62 6.56
CA LEU A 110 5.52 0.61 5.74
C LEU A 110 4.57 -0.22 4.88
N ALA A 111 3.41 -0.59 5.40
CA ALA A 111 2.41 -1.30 4.61
C ALA A 111 1.93 -0.45 3.41
N ARG A 112 1.78 0.88 3.59
CA ARG A 112 1.48 1.82 2.50
C ARG A 112 2.62 1.91 1.48
N ILE A 113 3.85 1.94 1.96
CA ILE A 113 5.09 1.98 1.18
C ILE A 113 5.23 0.75 0.30
N VAL A 114 5.17 -0.45 0.90
CA VAL A 114 5.35 -1.74 0.21
C VAL A 114 4.27 -1.95 -0.86
N ARG A 115 3.03 -1.53 -0.58
CA ARG A 115 1.90 -1.63 -1.51
C ARG A 115 1.93 -0.56 -2.62
N GLY A 116 2.69 0.52 -2.42
CA GLY A 116 2.60 1.72 -3.22
C GLY A 116 1.29 2.48 -3.03
N THR A 117 1.26 3.72 -3.52
CA THR A 117 0.08 4.60 -3.43
C THR A 117 -0.45 4.89 -4.84
N SER A 118 -1.77 4.94 -4.98
CA SER A 118 -2.44 5.47 -6.16
C SER A 118 -3.23 6.70 -5.72
N THR A 119 -2.93 7.85 -6.32
CA THR A 119 -3.55 9.14 -5.97
C THR A 119 -4.23 9.74 -7.20
N MET A 120 -5.51 10.11 -7.07
CA MET A 120 -6.21 10.96 -8.04
C MET A 120 -6.26 12.39 -7.49
N ILE A 121 -5.60 13.33 -8.15
CA ILE A 121 -5.67 14.75 -7.82
C ILE A 121 -6.85 15.35 -8.58
N ILE A 122 -7.77 15.99 -7.86
CA ILE A 122 -8.89 16.71 -8.44
C ILE A 122 -8.65 18.20 -8.25
N LEU A 123 -8.54 18.93 -9.35
CA LEU A 123 -8.43 20.38 -9.37
C LEU A 123 -9.81 21.02 -9.61
N ASP A 124 -10.21 21.89 -8.70
CA ASP A 124 -11.34 22.80 -8.91
C ASP A 124 -10.94 23.87 -9.93
N SER A 125 -11.72 23.98 -11.00
CA SER A 125 -11.57 25.03 -12.01
C SER A 125 -12.76 25.97 -12.07
N SER A 126 -13.65 25.96 -11.08
CA SER A 126 -14.79 26.85 -11.02
C SER A 126 -14.39 28.33 -11.05
N GLY A 127 -15.35 29.21 -11.37
CA GLY A 127 -15.11 30.64 -11.50
C GLY A 127 -14.53 31.29 -10.23
N SER A 128 -14.82 30.76 -9.04
CA SER A 128 -14.29 31.27 -7.77
C SER A 128 -12.76 31.19 -7.70
N MET A 129 -12.14 30.23 -8.40
CA MET A 129 -10.69 30.05 -8.44
C MET A 129 -9.96 31.20 -9.17
N ALA A 130 -10.69 32.12 -9.82
CA ALA A 130 -10.16 33.38 -10.34
C ALA A 130 -9.81 34.38 -9.24
N ALA A 131 -10.35 34.21 -8.03
CA ALA A 131 -10.07 35.08 -6.89
C ALA A 131 -8.58 35.07 -6.54
N LYS A 132 -8.11 36.20 -6.01
CA LYS A 132 -6.71 36.35 -5.61
C LYS A 132 -6.45 35.72 -4.24
N THR A 133 -5.28 35.11 -4.08
CA THR A 133 -4.72 34.77 -2.77
C THR A 133 -4.21 36.04 -2.08
N LYS A 134 -3.87 35.95 -0.79
CA LYS A 134 -3.22 37.07 -0.06
C LYS A 134 -1.92 37.54 -0.73
N SER A 135 -1.23 36.64 -1.42
CA SER A 135 0.00 36.90 -2.18
C SER A 135 -0.22 37.51 -3.58
N GLY A 136 -1.47 37.77 -4.00
CA GLY A 136 -1.79 38.55 -5.20
C GLY A 136 -1.89 37.76 -6.53
N GLN A 137 -1.54 36.47 -6.53
CA GLN A 137 -1.82 35.56 -7.64
C GLN A 137 -3.22 34.94 -7.54
N THR A 138 -3.75 34.36 -8.62
CA THR A 138 -5.06 33.68 -8.56
C THR A 138 -4.95 32.37 -7.79
N ARG A 139 -6.05 31.93 -7.17
CA ARG A 139 -6.14 30.60 -6.53
C ARG A 139 -5.85 29.49 -7.53
N MET A 140 -6.34 29.63 -8.77
CA MET A 140 -6.01 28.74 -9.89
C MET A 140 -4.50 28.67 -10.16
N ALA A 141 -3.81 29.82 -10.26
CA ALA A 141 -2.37 29.84 -10.49
C ALA A 141 -1.59 29.16 -9.35
N ALA A 142 -1.98 29.44 -8.10
CA ALA A 142 -1.42 28.79 -6.92
C ALA A 142 -1.61 27.26 -6.97
N ALA A 143 -2.82 26.81 -7.30
CA ALA A 143 -3.15 25.40 -7.36
C ALA A 143 -2.43 24.66 -8.48
N LYS A 144 -2.38 25.22 -9.70
CA LYS A 144 -1.61 24.65 -10.81
C LYS A 144 -0.13 24.50 -10.45
N LYS A 145 0.47 25.55 -9.88
CA LYS A 145 1.89 25.52 -9.48
C LYS A 145 2.15 24.41 -8.45
N ALA A 146 1.34 24.35 -7.39
CA ALA A 146 1.55 23.37 -6.33
C ALA A 146 1.35 21.92 -6.81
N VAL A 147 0.37 21.68 -7.68
CA VAL A 147 0.15 20.36 -8.30
C VAL A 147 1.31 19.98 -9.22
N ARG A 148 1.84 20.91 -10.02
CA ARG A 148 3.03 20.67 -10.87
C ARG A 148 4.22 20.27 -10.02
N ASP A 149 4.52 21.06 -8.99
CA ASP A 149 5.65 20.80 -8.09
C ASP A 149 5.50 19.45 -7.38
N TYR A 150 4.30 19.12 -6.90
CA TYR A 150 4.02 17.82 -6.30
C TYR A 150 4.24 16.67 -7.30
N VAL A 151 3.69 16.77 -8.51
CA VAL A 151 3.86 15.75 -9.54
C VAL A 151 5.33 15.60 -9.91
N ALA A 152 6.08 16.68 -10.15
CA ALA A 152 7.49 16.60 -10.53
C ALA A 152 8.33 15.87 -9.47
N ASN A 153 7.99 16.06 -8.19
CA ASN A 153 8.77 15.54 -7.07
C ASN A 153 8.22 14.24 -6.46
N SER A 154 7.05 13.77 -6.85
CA SER A 154 6.47 12.52 -6.33
C SER A 154 7.40 11.30 -6.57
N PRO A 155 7.37 10.28 -5.69
CA PRO A 155 8.20 9.09 -5.83
C PRO A 155 7.68 8.19 -6.96
N LYS A 156 8.33 8.25 -8.13
CA LYS A 156 7.88 7.59 -9.37
C LYS A 156 7.84 6.07 -9.27
N SER A 157 8.73 5.50 -8.47
CA SER A 157 8.77 4.05 -8.25
C SER A 157 7.53 3.51 -7.53
N THR A 158 6.84 4.33 -6.73
CA THR A 158 5.89 3.83 -5.73
C THR A 158 4.59 4.60 -5.64
N GLU A 159 4.50 5.80 -6.22
CA GLU A 159 3.29 6.59 -6.35
C GLU A 159 2.84 6.67 -7.81
N LYS A 160 1.61 6.22 -8.06
CA LYS A 160 0.90 6.42 -9.33
C LYS A 160 -0.04 7.59 -9.17
N LEU A 161 -0.02 8.51 -10.12
CA LEU A 161 -0.82 9.74 -10.07
C LEU A 161 -1.79 9.77 -11.24
N GLY A 162 -3.00 10.24 -10.99
CA GLY A 162 -3.95 10.67 -12.00
C GLY A 162 -4.37 12.12 -11.74
N LEU A 163 -4.88 12.78 -12.77
CA LEU A 163 -5.31 14.16 -12.72
C LEU A 163 -6.73 14.29 -13.29
N MET A 164 -7.60 14.91 -12.51
CA MET A 164 -8.98 15.23 -12.88
C MET A 164 -9.24 16.70 -12.64
N VAL A 165 -10.09 17.30 -13.46
CA VAL A 165 -10.56 18.67 -13.31
C VAL A 165 -12.08 18.69 -13.34
N TYR A 166 -12.69 19.64 -12.63
CA TYR A 166 -14.12 19.93 -12.75
C TYR A 166 -14.38 21.42 -12.85
N GLY A 167 -15.60 21.77 -13.30
CA GLY A 167 -16.01 23.15 -13.41
C GLY A 167 -15.10 23.87 -14.39
N HIS A 168 -15.04 23.42 -15.64
CA HIS A 168 -14.21 24.04 -16.68
C HIS A 168 -14.99 24.24 -17.99
N THR A 169 -16.30 23.95 -17.96
CA THR A 169 -17.22 24.03 -19.10
C THR A 169 -18.32 25.03 -18.79
N GLY A 170 -18.94 25.57 -19.84
CA GLY A 170 -19.89 26.67 -19.74
C GLY A 170 -19.27 27.96 -19.21
N SER A 171 -20.05 28.70 -18.43
CA SER A 171 -19.65 29.95 -17.80
C SER A 171 -20.13 30.05 -16.35
N ASN A 172 -19.78 31.15 -15.68
CA ASN A 172 -20.28 31.47 -14.33
C ASN A 172 -21.77 31.89 -14.32
N GLN A 173 -22.42 31.93 -15.49
CA GLN A 173 -23.83 32.28 -15.58
C GLN A 173 -24.72 31.12 -15.14
N ARG A 174 -25.86 31.45 -14.54
CA ARG A 174 -26.83 30.45 -14.07
C ARG A 174 -27.44 29.61 -15.21
N SER A 175 -27.53 30.16 -16.43
CA SER A 175 -27.97 29.43 -17.63
C SER A 175 -27.10 28.21 -17.91
N ASP A 176 -25.80 28.35 -17.67
CA ASP A 176 -24.79 27.36 -18.03
C ASP A 176 -24.46 26.43 -16.86
N ARG A 177 -25.06 26.66 -15.68
CA ARG A 177 -24.88 25.82 -14.50
C ARG A 177 -25.09 24.33 -14.81
N LYS A 178 -26.11 23.99 -15.60
CA LYS A 178 -26.37 22.58 -15.95
C LYS A 178 -25.20 21.97 -16.72
N GLU A 179 -24.67 22.68 -17.71
CA GLU A 179 -23.50 22.25 -18.49
C GLU A 179 -22.27 22.15 -17.61
N SER A 180 -21.99 23.20 -16.84
CA SER A 180 -20.82 23.27 -15.96
C SER A 180 -20.80 22.15 -14.91
N CYS A 181 -21.96 21.85 -14.32
CA CYS A 181 -22.13 20.74 -13.39
C CYS A 181 -21.96 19.36 -14.03
N GLN A 182 -21.98 19.25 -15.37
CA GLN A 182 -21.59 18.03 -16.06
C GLN A 182 -20.09 17.97 -16.38
N GLY A 183 -19.41 19.11 -16.48
CA GLY A 183 -18.01 19.26 -16.86
C GLY A 183 -17.02 18.73 -15.83
N ILE A 184 -16.82 17.41 -15.84
CA ILE A 184 -15.76 16.71 -15.13
C ILE A 184 -14.98 15.93 -16.17
N GLN A 185 -13.66 16.09 -16.14
CA GLN A 185 -12.77 15.45 -17.10
C GLN A 185 -11.58 14.83 -16.36
N THR A 186 -11.35 13.55 -16.59
CA THR A 186 -10.07 12.92 -16.28
C THR A 186 -9.09 13.36 -17.36
N LEU A 187 -8.06 14.10 -16.96
CA LEU A 187 -7.02 14.58 -17.87
C LEU A 187 -5.97 13.50 -18.07
N GLU A 188 -5.62 12.83 -16.97
CA GLU A 188 -4.63 11.77 -16.93
C GLU A 188 -5.17 10.66 -16.04
N GLU A 189 -5.19 9.43 -16.55
CA GLU A 189 -5.54 8.26 -15.76
C GLU A 189 -4.46 7.97 -14.70
N ILE A 190 -4.81 7.17 -13.68
CA ILE A 190 -3.85 6.82 -12.63
C ILE A 190 -2.75 5.95 -13.24
N GLY A 191 -1.54 6.51 -13.31
CA GLY A 191 -0.40 5.84 -13.91
C GLY A 191 0.92 6.54 -13.64
N ASP A 192 1.87 6.36 -14.55
CA ASP A 192 3.17 7.02 -14.53
C ASP A 192 3.06 8.43 -15.06
N LEU A 193 2.75 9.36 -14.16
CA LEU A 193 2.60 10.77 -14.49
C LEU A 193 3.93 11.53 -14.35
N ASN A 194 4.29 12.28 -15.38
CA ASN A 194 5.45 13.16 -15.41
C ASN A 194 5.04 14.63 -15.62
N GLU A 195 5.99 15.54 -15.47
CA GLU A 195 5.78 16.99 -15.56
C GLU A 195 5.23 17.42 -16.93
N GLY A 196 5.77 16.88 -18.03
CA GLY A 196 5.35 17.26 -19.38
C GLY A 196 3.89 16.98 -19.68
N ASN A 197 3.37 15.83 -19.22
CA ASN A 197 1.95 15.49 -19.38
C ASN A 197 1.04 16.42 -18.57
N VAL A 198 1.48 16.80 -17.36
CA VAL A 198 0.70 17.67 -16.46
C VAL A 198 0.67 19.11 -16.92
N ASP A 199 1.77 19.63 -17.47
CA ASP A 199 1.83 21.02 -17.94
C ASP A 199 0.86 21.27 -19.07
N GLY A 200 0.92 20.45 -20.12
CA GLY A 200 -0.01 20.51 -21.24
C GLY A 200 -1.46 20.27 -20.82
N ALA A 201 -1.68 19.44 -19.80
CA ALA A 201 -3.00 19.22 -19.26
C ALA A 201 -3.55 20.45 -18.54
N LEU A 202 -2.81 21.02 -17.59
CA LEU A 202 -3.26 22.12 -16.72
C LEU A 202 -3.37 23.47 -17.44
N ASP A 203 -2.54 23.74 -18.45
CA ASP A 203 -2.54 25.05 -19.14
C ASP A 203 -3.82 25.32 -19.95
N ARG A 204 -4.59 24.28 -20.26
CA ARG A 204 -5.82 24.40 -21.06
C ARG A 204 -7.04 24.89 -20.28
N PHE A 205 -6.94 25.01 -18.96
CA PHE A 205 -8.09 25.29 -18.09
C PHE A 205 -8.01 26.66 -17.45
N GLU A 206 -9.08 27.43 -17.59
CA GLU A 206 -9.27 28.72 -16.94
C GLU A 206 -10.36 28.60 -15.87
N PRO A 207 -10.33 29.45 -14.83
CA PRO A 207 -11.33 29.42 -13.77
C PRO A 207 -12.70 29.87 -14.31
N THR A 208 -13.60 28.92 -14.57
CA THR A 208 -14.94 29.15 -15.12
C THR A 208 -15.94 28.11 -14.63
N GLY A 209 -17.21 28.45 -14.54
CA GLY A 209 -18.24 27.50 -14.18
C GLY A 209 -18.41 27.30 -12.67
N TRP A 210 -18.98 26.15 -12.31
CA TRP A 210 -19.56 25.84 -11.00
C TRP A 210 -18.87 24.63 -10.35
N THR A 211 -19.11 24.40 -9.07
CA THR A 211 -18.45 23.34 -8.27
C THR A 211 -19.29 22.06 -8.09
N PRO A 212 -19.19 21.04 -8.99
CA PRO A 212 -19.86 19.73 -8.87
C PRO A 212 -19.06 18.73 -8.01
N LEU A 213 -18.74 19.10 -6.77
CA LEU A 213 -17.89 18.33 -5.86
C LEU A 213 -18.34 16.88 -5.65
N ALA A 214 -19.63 16.63 -5.50
CA ALA A 214 -20.19 15.29 -5.31
C ALA A 214 -20.00 14.43 -6.55
N LYS A 215 -20.21 15.03 -7.73
CA LYS A 215 -20.07 14.31 -8.99
C LYS A 215 -18.58 14.00 -9.24
N SER A 216 -17.66 14.92 -8.97
CA SER A 216 -16.22 14.67 -9.14
C SER A 216 -15.71 13.57 -8.20
N VAL A 217 -16.10 13.57 -6.93
CA VAL A 217 -15.80 12.49 -5.97
C VAL A 217 -16.27 11.13 -6.50
N ARG A 218 -17.50 11.06 -7.05
CA ARG A 218 -18.05 9.82 -7.60
C ARG A 218 -17.29 9.34 -8.85
N GLU A 219 -16.94 10.24 -9.75
CA GLU A 219 -16.19 9.88 -10.96
C GLU A 219 -14.76 9.45 -10.62
N ALA A 220 -14.07 10.17 -9.74
CA ALA A 220 -12.72 9.82 -9.30
C ALA A 220 -12.67 8.44 -8.63
N ALA A 221 -13.69 8.07 -7.84
CA ALA A 221 -13.77 6.75 -7.24
C ALA A 221 -13.74 5.60 -8.26
N LYS A 222 -14.22 5.81 -9.48
CA LYS A 222 -14.21 4.78 -10.54
C LYS A 222 -12.80 4.47 -11.03
N ALA A 223 -11.88 5.43 -10.97
CA ALA A 223 -10.50 5.27 -11.41
C ALA A 223 -9.70 4.25 -10.56
N PHE A 224 -10.17 3.93 -9.36
CA PHE A 224 -9.48 3.02 -8.43
C PHE A 224 -9.88 1.55 -8.57
N LYS A 225 -10.85 1.22 -9.43
CA LYS A 225 -11.30 -0.18 -9.61
C LYS A 225 -10.18 -1.12 -10.06
N GLU A 226 -9.20 -0.59 -10.78
CA GLU A 226 -8.04 -1.34 -11.30
C GLU A 226 -6.82 -1.23 -10.39
N GLN A 227 -6.91 -0.47 -9.29
CA GLN A 227 -5.80 -0.15 -8.39
C GLN A 227 -5.83 -1.05 -7.13
N ASN A 228 -6.00 -2.36 -7.33
CA ASN A 228 -6.12 -3.33 -6.24
C ASN A 228 -4.78 -3.53 -5.52
N GLY A 229 -4.82 -3.70 -4.21
CA GLY A 229 -3.63 -3.96 -3.39
C GLY A 229 -2.73 -2.74 -3.14
N ARG A 230 -3.12 -1.55 -3.61
CA ARG A 230 -2.43 -0.27 -3.38
C ARG A 230 -3.17 0.57 -2.34
N THR A 231 -2.47 1.53 -1.73
CA THR A 231 -3.15 2.55 -0.91
C THR A 231 -3.78 3.59 -1.81
N ASN A 232 -5.11 3.67 -1.80
CA ASN A 232 -5.85 4.52 -2.72
C ASN A 232 -6.27 5.84 -2.08
N ARG A 233 -6.07 6.96 -2.79
CA ARG A 233 -6.38 8.29 -2.29
C ARG A 233 -6.92 9.23 -3.37
N ILE A 234 -7.86 10.08 -2.99
CA ILE A 234 -8.25 11.27 -3.75
C ILE A 234 -7.75 12.50 -2.98
N ILE A 235 -7.09 13.45 -3.66
CA ILE A 235 -6.77 14.77 -3.10
C ILE A 235 -7.57 15.80 -3.89
N ILE A 236 -8.46 16.55 -3.24
CA ILE A 236 -9.21 17.63 -3.88
C ILE A 236 -8.60 18.97 -3.48
N VAL A 237 -8.25 19.80 -4.45
CA VAL A 237 -7.91 21.21 -4.23
C VAL A 237 -9.09 22.06 -4.69
N THR A 238 -9.77 22.73 -3.75
CA THR A 238 -11.00 23.49 -4.02
C THR A 238 -11.07 24.74 -3.15
N ASP A 239 -11.69 25.80 -3.63
CA ASP A 239 -11.96 27.01 -2.85
C ASP A 239 -13.43 27.16 -2.42
N GLY A 240 -14.25 26.15 -2.72
CA GLY A 240 -15.69 26.19 -2.55
C GLY A 240 -16.32 24.91 -2.00
N ILE A 241 -17.63 24.98 -1.82
CA ILE A 241 -18.47 23.85 -1.46
C ILE A 241 -19.31 23.43 -2.68
N GLU A 242 -20.11 22.38 -2.53
CA GLU A 242 -20.99 21.90 -3.60
C GLU A 242 -22.00 22.96 -4.06
N GLU A 243 -22.02 23.26 -5.36
CA GLU A 243 -22.95 24.23 -5.97
C GLU A 243 -23.87 23.61 -7.04
N CYS A 244 -23.78 22.31 -7.29
CA CYS A 244 -24.52 21.62 -8.36
C CYS A 244 -25.67 20.75 -7.84
N GLY A 245 -26.00 20.88 -6.56
CA GLY A 245 -27.10 20.15 -5.91
C GLY A 245 -26.75 18.71 -5.53
N GLY A 246 -25.46 18.33 -5.63
CA GLY A 246 -24.96 17.04 -5.18
C GLY A 246 -24.88 16.91 -3.65
N ASN A 247 -24.49 15.72 -3.18
CA ASN A 247 -24.17 15.49 -1.77
C ASN A 247 -22.84 14.74 -1.65
N ALA A 248 -21.74 15.50 -1.59
CA ALA A 248 -20.39 14.95 -1.54
C ALA A 248 -20.16 14.04 -0.33
N LYS A 249 -20.80 14.33 0.81
CA LYS A 249 -20.74 13.47 2.00
C LYS A 249 -21.41 12.11 1.75
N ALA A 250 -22.53 12.09 1.02
CA ALA A 250 -23.19 10.84 0.64
C ALA A 250 -22.34 10.02 -0.34
N GLU A 251 -21.67 10.67 -1.30
CA GLU A 251 -20.74 10.01 -2.22
C GLU A 251 -19.52 9.44 -1.49
N ALA A 252 -18.92 10.20 -0.56
CA ALA A 252 -17.85 9.70 0.31
C ALA A 252 -18.29 8.46 1.13
N ARG A 253 -19.55 8.41 1.60
CA ARG A 253 -20.07 7.22 2.30
C ARG A 253 -20.23 6.02 1.35
N LYS A 254 -20.59 6.25 0.08
CA LYS A 254 -20.63 5.18 -0.94
C LYS A 254 -19.24 4.63 -1.19
N ILE A 255 -18.23 5.50 -1.31
CA ILE A 255 -16.82 5.10 -1.43
C ILE A 255 -16.42 4.20 -0.27
N ARG A 256 -16.64 4.64 0.98
CA ARG A 256 -16.31 3.83 2.15
C ARG A 256 -17.01 2.46 2.14
N ARG A 257 -18.29 2.40 1.76
CA ARG A 257 -19.04 1.13 1.70
C ARG A 257 -18.63 0.22 0.55
N SER A 258 -18.03 0.75 -0.51
CA SER A 258 -17.64 -0.05 -1.68
C SER A 258 -16.43 -0.96 -1.43
N GLY A 259 -15.72 -0.79 -0.31
CA GLY A 259 -14.57 -1.62 0.06
C GLY A 259 -13.28 -1.32 -0.70
N ILE A 260 -13.29 -0.40 -1.68
CA ILE A 260 -12.11 -0.04 -2.49
C ILE A 260 -10.99 0.68 -1.72
N GLY A 261 -11.22 0.99 -0.44
CA GLY A 261 -10.19 1.56 0.46
C GLY A 261 -9.71 2.97 0.11
N VAL A 262 -10.48 3.77 -0.62
CA VAL A 262 -10.10 5.13 -1.02
C VAL A 262 -10.29 6.12 0.13
N LYS A 263 -9.22 6.84 0.49
CA LYS A 263 -9.26 8.00 1.38
C LYS A 263 -9.45 9.29 0.60
N LEU A 264 -10.29 10.19 1.10
CA LEU A 264 -10.55 11.50 0.50
C LEU A 264 -9.89 12.58 1.35
N ASP A 265 -8.78 13.13 0.85
CA ASP A 265 -8.12 14.31 1.38
C ASP A 265 -8.67 15.56 0.66
N VAL A 266 -8.94 16.63 1.39
CA VAL A 266 -9.49 17.89 0.85
C VAL A 266 -8.64 19.06 1.32
N VAL A 267 -8.17 19.85 0.38
CA VAL A 267 -7.40 21.08 0.58
C VAL A 267 -8.29 22.26 0.20
N GLY A 268 -8.75 22.99 1.22
CA GLY A 268 -9.60 24.17 1.07
C GLY A 268 -8.75 25.43 0.88
N LEU A 269 -8.65 25.95 -0.34
CA LEU A 269 -7.85 27.14 -0.68
C LEU A 269 -8.69 28.42 -0.60
N GLY A 270 -8.55 29.17 0.50
CA GLY A 270 -9.29 30.42 0.69
C GLY A 270 -10.81 30.21 0.84
N VAL A 271 -11.20 29.03 1.35
CA VAL A 271 -12.59 28.69 1.70
C VAL A 271 -13.09 29.57 2.84
N GLU A 272 -14.38 29.90 2.82
CA GLU A 272 -15.04 30.63 3.91
C GLU A 272 -14.86 29.90 5.25
N LYS A 273 -14.24 30.58 6.22
CA LYS A 273 -13.96 30.02 7.54
C LYS A 273 -15.25 29.67 8.28
N GLY A 274 -15.23 28.56 9.01
CA GLY A 274 -16.37 28.08 9.78
C GLY A 274 -17.26 27.14 8.97
N LYS A 275 -18.22 27.66 8.19
CA LYS A 275 -19.23 26.81 7.52
C LYS A 275 -18.62 25.96 6.40
N GLY A 276 -17.85 26.58 5.50
CA GLY A 276 -17.17 25.89 4.40
C GLY A 276 -16.18 24.85 4.92
N ASP A 277 -15.26 25.27 5.80
CA ASP A 277 -14.29 24.38 6.46
C ASP A 277 -14.96 23.17 7.14
N SER A 278 -16.03 23.40 7.92
CA SER A 278 -16.73 22.33 8.63
C SER A 278 -17.36 21.31 7.67
N GLN A 279 -17.89 21.77 6.54
CA GLN A 279 -18.49 20.89 5.54
C GLN A 279 -17.43 20.03 4.84
N LEU A 280 -16.34 20.63 4.38
CA LEU A 280 -15.24 19.92 3.71
C LEU A 280 -14.54 18.93 4.66
N SER A 281 -14.30 19.33 5.91
CA SER A 281 -13.79 18.45 6.97
C SER A 281 -14.67 17.23 7.20
N LYS A 282 -16.00 17.42 7.29
CA LYS A 282 -16.96 16.32 7.44
C LYS A 282 -17.02 15.42 6.21
N ILE A 283 -16.68 15.90 5.02
CA ILE A 283 -16.61 15.08 3.80
C ILE A 283 -15.36 14.20 3.83
N ALA A 284 -14.18 14.78 4.06
CA ALA A 284 -12.91 14.06 4.14
C ALA A 284 -12.91 12.97 5.23
N GLY A 285 -13.41 13.33 6.42
CA GLY A 285 -13.46 12.43 7.58
C GLY A 285 -14.36 11.21 7.38
N VAL A 286 -15.31 11.21 6.44
CA VAL A 286 -16.13 10.02 6.15
C VAL A 286 -15.26 8.85 5.72
N THR A 287 -14.22 9.08 4.94
CA THR A 287 -13.32 8.03 4.44
C THR A 287 -12.06 7.86 5.30
N GLY A 288 -11.95 8.57 6.43
CA GLY A 288 -10.72 8.64 7.21
C GLY A 288 -9.59 9.40 6.51
N GLY A 289 -9.93 10.31 5.59
CA GLY A 289 -9.01 11.28 5.01
C GLY A 289 -8.97 12.57 5.81
N ARG A 290 -8.19 13.55 5.35
CA ARG A 290 -7.85 14.78 6.08
C ARG A 290 -8.40 16.01 5.37
N TYR A 291 -8.72 17.03 6.16
CA TYR A 291 -9.00 18.37 5.67
C TYR A 291 -7.86 19.30 6.04
N SER A 292 -7.43 20.13 5.10
CA SER A 292 -6.43 21.18 5.32
C SER A 292 -6.95 22.49 4.77
N SER A 293 -7.08 23.49 5.64
CA SER A 293 -7.45 24.85 5.24
C SER A 293 -6.17 25.62 4.95
N VAL A 294 -6.05 26.17 3.74
CA VAL A 294 -4.88 26.93 3.27
C VAL A 294 -5.35 28.29 2.78
N ASP A 295 -4.63 29.36 3.10
CA ASP A 295 -5.07 30.72 2.75
C ASP A 295 -4.39 31.25 1.49
N ASP A 296 -3.23 30.71 1.13
CA ASP A 296 -2.44 31.18 0.00
C ASP A 296 -1.61 30.07 -0.69
N ALA A 297 -0.79 30.46 -1.66
CA ALA A 297 0.05 29.53 -2.41
C ALA A 297 1.20 28.91 -1.60
N ALA A 298 1.79 29.64 -0.65
CA ALA A 298 2.82 29.11 0.23
C ALA A 298 2.21 28.04 1.16
N ASP A 299 1.03 28.29 1.72
CA ASP A 299 0.32 27.29 2.53
C ASP A 299 -0.01 26.02 1.72
N LEU A 300 -0.46 26.19 0.48
CA LEU A 300 -0.75 25.07 -0.41
C LEU A 300 0.52 24.31 -0.80
N GLN A 301 1.63 25.01 -1.05
CA GLN A 301 2.92 24.37 -1.28
C GLN A 301 3.36 23.59 -0.04
N ALA A 302 3.27 24.18 1.15
CA ALA A 302 3.61 23.54 2.41
C ALA A 302 2.76 22.29 2.68
N TYR A 303 1.50 22.26 2.25
CA TYR A 303 0.67 21.04 2.28
C TYR A 303 1.30 19.92 1.44
N PHE A 304 1.65 20.17 0.19
CA PHE A 304 2.26 19.16 -0.68
C PHE A 304 3.69 18.79 -0.26
N ASP A 305 4.46 19.75 0.27
CA ASP A 305 5.79 19.50 0.85
C ASP A 305 5.69 18.53 2.04
N LYS A 306 4.64 18.63 2.87
CA LYS A 306 4.37 17.66 3.94
C LYS A 306 4.02 16.27 3.39
N GLU A 307 3.26 16.20 2.30
CA GLU A 307 2.97 14.93 1.63
C GLU A 307 4.26 14.27 1.11
N LEU A 308 5.14 15.04 0.49
CA LEU A 308 6.46 14.58 0.05
C LEU A 308 7.38 14.19 1.22
N ALA A 309 7.40 14.97 2.30
CA ALA A 309 8.19 14.67 3.49
C ALA A 309 7.73 13.37 4.17
N SER A 310 6.43 13.08 4.16
CA SER A 310 5.90 11.81 4.67
C SER A 310 6.52 10.60 3.98
N TRP A 311 6.85 10.70 2.68
CA TRP A 311 7.57 9.67 1.93
C TRP A 311 9.03 9.54 2.35
N VAL A 312 9.70 10.63 2.70
CA VAL A 312 11.07 10.59 3.25
C VAL A 312 11.09 9.88 4.61
N GLY A 313 10.10 10.14 5.47
CA GLY A 313 9.97 9.44 6.75
C GLY A 313 9.75 7.95 6.57
N ALA A 314 8.81 7.62 5.71
CA ALA A 314 8.59 6.28 5.18
C ALA A 314 9.90 5.57 4.75
N ALA A 315 10.73 6.23 3.94
CA ALA A 315 12.01 5.69 3.49
C ALA A 315 13.02 5.48 4.64
N LYS A 316 13.09 6.40 5.61
CA LYS A 316 13.92 6.22 6.82
C LYS A 316 13.50 5.00 7.64
N VAL A 317 12.20 4.77 7.79
CA VAL A 317 11.68 3.58 8.48
C VAL A 317 12.06 2.31 7.69
N ALA A 318 11.90 2.32 6.36
CA ALA A 318 12.26 1.18 5.52
C ALA A 318 13.76 0.85 5.60
N ASP A 319 14.62 1.87 5.64
CA ASP A 319 16.06 1.73 5.87
C ASP A 319 16.38 1.11 7.25
N CYS A 320 15.60 1.48 8.27
CA CYS A 320 15.68 0.88 9.61
C CYS A 320 15.40 -0.62 9.58
N ILE A 321 14.27 -1.01 8.96
CA ILE A 321 13.90 -2.42 8.81
C ILE A 321 14.92 -3.17 7.96
N ALA A 322 15.40 -2.57 6.87
CA ALA A 322 16.43 -3.17 6.02
C ALA A 322 17.67 -3.58 6.83
N LYS A 323 18.10 -2.69 7.73
CA LYS A 323 19.25 -2.93 8.61
C LYS A 323 18.96 -3.98 9.67
N SER A 324 17.70 -4.13 10.11
CA SER A 324 17.29 -5.09 11.12
C SER A 324 17.06 -6.51 10.55
N LEU A 325 16.75 -6.61 9.25
CA LEU A 325 16.52 -7.89 8.58
C LEU A 325 17.76 -8.77 8.44
N GLY A 326 18.96 -8.20 8.32
CA GLY A 326 20.21 -8.98 8.31
C GLY A 326 20.41 -9.74 9.63
N PRO A 327 20.42 -9.05 10.78
CA PRO A 327 20.43 -9.69 12.11
C PRO A 327 19.29 -10.68 12.33
N TYR A 328 18.05 -10.36 11.91
CA TYR A 328 16.92 -11.28 12.01
C TYR A 328 17.13 -12.55 11.18
N ALA A 329 17.51 -12.42 9.91
CA ALA A 329 17.76 -13.56 9.03
C ALA A 329 18.92 -14.42 9.55
N ASN A 330 19.98 -13.81 10.09
CA ASN A 330 21.09 -14.53 10.71
C ASN A 330 20.64 -15.29 11.97
N CYS A 331 19.79 -14.68 12.81
CA CYS A 331 19.21 -15.32 13.98
C CYS A 331 18.37 -16.53 13.59
N GLN A 332 17.47 -16.37 12.62
CA GLN A 332 16.63 -17.47 12.14
C GLN A 332 17.46 -18.58 11.48
N ALA A 333 18.51 -18.24 10.72
CA ALA A 333 19.42 -19.25 10.17
C ALA A 333 20.13 -20.06 11.27
N GLN A 334 20.55 -19.41 12.37
CA GLN A 334 21.16 -20.09 13.51
C GLN A 334 20.18 -21.00 14.27
N ARG A 335 18.95 -20.52 14.54
CA ARG A 335 17.89 -21.34 15.13
C ARG A 335 17.59 -22.54 14.25
N TRP A 336 17.47 -22.33 12.94
CA TRP A 336 17.26 -23.39 11.97
C TRP A 336 18.38 -24.44 12.01
N GLU A 337 19.65 -24.02 11.97
CA GLU A 337 20.78 -24.96 12.09
C GLU A 337 20.74 -25.78 13.39
N GLN A 338 20.32 -25.18 14.51
CA GLN A 338 20.16 -25.86 15.80
C GLN A 338 19.00 -26.87 15.75
N ALA A 339 17.84 -26.47 15.24
CA ALA A 339 16.69 -27.33 15.05
C ALA A 339 17.01 -28.51 14.13
N GLN A 340 17.72 -28.28 13.01
CA GLN A 340 18.14 -29.37 12.12
C GLN A 340 19.06 -30.38 12.82
N ARG A 341 19.95 -29.92 13.72
CA ARG A 341 20.81 -30.82 14.52
C ARG A 341 19.98 -31.63 15.51
N ALA A 342 19.07 -30.98 16.24
CA ALA A 342 18.18 -31.66 17.19
C ALA A 342 17.30 -32.69 16.50
N ILE A 343 16.68 -32.32 15.37
CA ILE A 343 15.85 -33.21 14.55
C ILE A 343 16.65 -34.41 14.03
N ARG A 344 17.88 -34.21 13.52
CA ARG A 344 18.73 -35.33 13.06
C ARG A 344 19.11 -36.29 14.18
N ASN A 345 19.39 -35.76 15.38
CA ASN A 345 19.66 -36.59 16.55
C ASN A 345 18.42 -37.41 16.93
N GLU A 346 17.24 -36.78 16.91
CA GLU A 346 15.98 -37.45 17.21
C GLU A 346 15.62 -38.54 16.18
N VAL A 347 15.80 -38.27 14.89
CA VAL A 347 15.65 -39.27 13.82
C VAL A 347 16.58 -40.47 14.07
N THR A 348 17.80 -40.23 14.56
CA THR A 348 18.76 -41.29 14.89
C THR A 348 18.28 -42.12 16.08
N THR A 349 17.77 -41.48 17.13
CA THR A 349 17.17 -42.15 18.30
C THR A 349 15.95 -42.99 17.91
N LEU A 350 15.01 -42.42 17.16
CA LEU A 350 13.81 -43.12 16.68
C LEU A 350 14.17 -44.33 15.82
N ARG A 351 15.20 -44.23 14.97
CA ARG A 351 15.72 -45.37 14.19
C ARG A 351 16.31 -46.45 15.09
N ALA A 352 17.08 -46.08 16.11
CA ALA A 352 17.65 -47.03 17.08
C ALA A 352 16.58 -47.74 17.92
N GLU A 353 15.45 -47.06 18.21
CA GLU A 353 14.29 -47.63 18.89
C GLU A 353 13.37 -48.48 17.98
N GLY A 354 13.69 -48.61 16.69
CA GLY A 354 12.87 -49.34 15.72
C GLY A 354 11.63 -48.59 15.22
N LYS A 355 11.48 -47.29 15.55
CA LYS A 355 10.36 -46.42 15.14
C LYS A 355 10.60 -45.81 13.74
N THR A 356 10.78 -46.65 12.73
CA THR A 356 11.20 -46.22 11.37
C THR A 356 10.18 -45.30 10.68
N ARG A 357 8.87 -45.49 10.88
CA ARG A 357 7.82 -44.64 10.28
C ARG A 357 7.90 -43.20 10.81
N ALA A 358 7.99 -43.05 12.12
CA ALA A 358 8.14 -41.74 12.78
C ALA A 358 9.42 -41.01 12.36
N ALA A 359 10.55 -41.76 12.27
CA ALA A 359 11.81 -41.21 11.81
C ALA A 359 11.73 -40.67 10.37
N ASN A 360 11.07 -41.39 9.45
CA ASN A 360 10.91 -40.96 8.06
C ASN A 360 9.96 -39.76 7.92
N GLN A 361 8.88 -39.70 8.71
CA GLN A 361 7.97 -38.55 8.73
C GLN A 361 8.66 -37.27 9.22
N LEU A 362 9.45 -37.40 10.30
CA LEU A 362 10.22 -36.29 10.85
C LEU A 362 11.29 -35.78 9.88
N GLU A 363 11.96 -36.69 9.16
CA GLU A 363 12.94 -36.35 8.11
C GLU A 363 12.30 -35.67 6.89
N GLN A 364 11.10 -36.08 6.48
CA GLN A 364 10.39 -35.44 5.37
C GLN A 364 9.98 -34.00 5.70
N ARG A 365 9.48 -33.75 6.92
CA ARG A 365 9.15 -32.38 7.38
C ARG A 365 10.37 -31.46 7.37
N LEU A 366 11.55 -31.98 7.73
CA LEU A 366 12.81 -31.22 7.67
C LEU A 366 13.09 -30.67 6.25
N VAL A 367 12.80 -31.48 5.22
CA VAL A 367 12.99 -31.10 3.80
C VAL A 367 11.96 -30.04 3.38
N ASP A 368 10.70 -30.25 3.71
CA ASP A 368 9.61 -29.34 3.35
C ASP A 368 9.80 -27.95 4.00
N THR A 369 10.16 -27.91 5.28
CA THR A 369 10.43 -26.66 6.01
C THR A 369 11.67 -25.95 5.49
N SER A 370 12.73 -26.68 5.11
CA SER A 370 13.93 -26.06 4.51
C SER A 370 13.64 -25.37 3.17
N THR A 371 12.74 -25.94 2.38
CA THR A 371 12.31 -25.38 1.09
C THR A 371 11.43 -24.14 1.31
N TYR A 372 10.56 -24.17 2.30
CA TYR A 372 9.73 -23.03 2.70
C TYR A 372 10.58 -21.84 3.18
N PHE A 373 11.52 -22.06 4.10
CA PHE A 373 12.42 -21.02 4.62
C PHE A 373 13.23 -20.33 3.52
N ALA A 374 13.78 -21.10 2.58
CA ALA A 374 14.51 -20.57 1.42
C ALA A 374 13.62 -19.67 0.52
N SER A 375 12.34 -20.01 0.37
CA SER A 375 11.38 -19.24 -0.42
C SER A 375 10.92 -17.94 0.27
N THR A 376 10.84 -17.94 1.61
CA THR A 376 10.39 -16.78 2.40
C THR A 376 11.44 -15.67 2.42
N LEU A 377 12.72 -16.01 2.53
CA LEU A 377 13.81 -15.02 2.53
C LEU A 377 14.07 -14.36 1.16
N THR A 378 13.80 -15.08 0.06
CA THR A 378 14.20 -14.65 -1.29
C THR A 378 13.18 -13.77 -2.00
N THR A 379 11.89 -13.84 -1.65
CA THR A 379 10.86 -13.44 -2.64
C THR A 379 10.22 -12.06 -2.45
N THR A 380 10.26 -11.39 -1.28
CA THR A 380 9.44 -10.15 -1.14
C THR A 380 10.01 -9.00 -0.32
N GLY A 381 10.89 -9.25 0.66
CA GLY A 381 11.46 -8.16 1.49
C GLY A 381 12.45 -7.27 0.72
N ALA A 382 13.35 -7.87 -0.06
CA ALA A 382 14.49 -7.15 -0.66
C ALA A 382 14.09 -6.11 -1.71
N ALA A 383 13.09 -6.39 -2.55
CA ALA A 383 12.67 -5.49 -3.62
C ALA A 383 11.90 -4.26 -3.08
N ALA A 384 10.96 -4.48 -2.16
CA ALA A 384 10.20 -3.40 -1.53
C ALA A 384 11.10 -2.52 -0.67
N ILE A 385 12.06 -3.11 0.04
CA ILE A 385 13.05 -2.35 0.81
C ILE A 385 13.97 -1.54 -0.10
N LYS A 386 14.44 -2.12 -1.21
CA LYS A 386 15.31 -1.41 -2.17
C LYS A 386 14.62 -0.18 -2.78
N ALA A 387 13.31 -0.24 -3.01
CA ALA A 387 12.54 0.90 -3.53
C ALA A 387 12.43 2.09 -2.54
N PHE A 388 12.75 1.88 -1.27
CA PHE A 388 12.61 2.90 -0.22
C PHE A 388 13.84 3.09 0.65
N ARG A 389 14.99 2.56 0.23
CA ARG A 389 16.26 2.87 0.88
C ARG A 389 16.54 4.37 0.79
N SER A 390 17.26 4.88 1.78
CA SER A 390 17.74 6.25 1.80
C SER A 390 18.61 6.63 0.58
N ASP A 391 19.21 5.63 -0.07
CA ASP A 391 20.01 5.81 -1.28
C ASP A 391 19.18 5.88 -2.59
N ASN A 392 17.86 5.62 -2.52
CA ASN A 392 16.96 5.62 -3.66
C ASN A 392 16.92 7.01 -4.34
N PRO A 393 17.02 7.08 -5.69
CA PRO A 393 17.00 8.35 -6.43
C PRO A 393 15.76 9.22 -6.17
N ASP A 394 14.58 8.62 -6.00
CA ASP A 394 13.35 9.34 -5.67
C ASP A 394 13.45 10.02 -4.31
N VAL A 395 13.95 9.30 -3.30
CA VAL A 395 14.13 9.83 -1.94
C VAL A 395 15.13 10.97 -1.93
N LYS A 396 16.25 10.83 -2.64
CA LYS A 396 17.25 11.91 -2.78
C LYS A 396 16.67 13.13 -3.47
N ARG A 397 15.96 12.96 -4.59
CA ARG A 397 15.29 14.06 -5.32
C ARG A 397 14.30 14.80 -4.42
N ILE A 398 13.46 14.07 -3.68
CA ILE A 398 12.50 14.66 -2.74
C ILE A 398 13.22 15.44 -1.64
N GLN A 399 14.27 14.88 -1.04
CA GLN A 399 15.06 15.57 -0.01
C GLN A 399 15.73 16.84 -0.55
N GLU A 400 16.30 16.80 -1.76
CA GLU A 400 16.90 17.96 -2.40
C GLU A 400 15.86 19.03 -2.70
N HIS A 401 14.66 18.67 -3.15
CA HIS A 401 13.55 19.59 -3.35
C HIS A 401 13.15 20.26 -2.04
N LEU A 402 12.85 19.49 -0.99
CA LEU A 402 12.41 20.00 0.31
C LEU A 402 13.46 20.89 0.99
N LYS A 403 14.76 20.67 0.75
CA LYS A 403 15.83 21.52 1.29
C LYS A 403 15.87 22.94 0.70
N ARG A 404 15.22 23.18 -0.45
CA ARG A 404 15.25 24.48 -1.15
C ARG A 404 14.31 25.50 -0.52
N THR A 405 13.30 25.08 0.25
CA THR A 405 12.30 25.95 0.87
C THR A 405 12.44 25.94 2.40
N SER A 406 11.94 26.98 3.08
CA SER A 406 11.84 26.97 4.56
C SER A 406 10.87 25.90 5.03
N ASP A 407 9.71 25.81 4.38
CA ASP A 407 8.63 24.91 4.79
C ASP A 407 8.97 23.45 4.50
N GLY A 408 9.67 23.18 3.41
CA GLY A 408 10.20 21.84 3.11
C GLY A 408 11.25 21.39 4.13
N ARG A 409 12.13 22.31 4.59
CA ARG A 409 13.06 22.01 5.69
C ARG A 409 12.33 21.73 7.00
N ALA A 410 11.34 22.56 7.35
CA ALA A 410 10.51 22.33 8.53
C ALA A 410 9.76 20.99 8.44
N ALA A 411 9.25 20.62 7.25
CA ALA A 411 8.61 19.34 7.02
C ALA A 411 9.59 18.16 7.22
N LEU A 412 10.84 18.29 6.76
CA LEU A 412 11.89 17.29 6.99
C LEU A 412 12.29 17.16 8.47
N GLU A 413 12.24 18.24 9.25
CA GLU A 413 12.50 18.18 10.70
C GLU A 413 11.42 17.39 11.45
N HIS A 414 10.16 17.54 11.04
CA HIS A 414 9.03 16.80 11.62
C HIS A 414 9.05 15.31 11.30
N VAL A 415 9.82 14.89 10.29
CA VAL A 415 9.94 13.48 9.89
C VAL A 415 10.65 12.62 10.95
N GLY A 416 11.31 13.22 11.95
CA GLY A 416 11.91 12.49 13.06
C GLY A 416 13.03 11.52 12.66
N GLU A 417 13.57 10.83 13.66
CA GLU A 417 14.50 9.71 13.50
C GLU A 417 13.81 8.43 14.01
N PRO A 418 13.24 7.61 13.12
CA PRO A 418 12.44 6.45 13.53
C PRO A 418 13.25 5.40 14.30
N CYS A 419 14.58 5.38 14.16
CA CYS A 419 15.45 4.37 14.76
C CYS A 419 16.00 4.70 16.18
N ARG A 420 15.35 5.57 16.98
CA ARG A 420 15.79 5.91 18.35
C ARG A 420 15.05 5.19 19.48
#